data_AF-A0A1J5S3W4-F1
#
_entry.id   AF-A0A1J5S3W4-F1
#
_cell.length_a   1.000
_cell.length_b   1.000
_cell.length_c   1.000
_cell.angle_alpha   90.00
_cell.angle_beta   90.00
_cell.angle_gamma   90.00
#
_symmetry.space_group_name_H-M   'P 1'
#
loop_
_entity.id
_entity.type
_entity.pdbx_description
1 polymer ?
#
loop_
_entity_poly.entity_id
_entity_poly.type
_entity_poly.pdbx_seq_one_letter_code
_entity_poly.pdbx_strand_id
1 'polypeptide(L)'
;MRHPDHVARELTAWISWARRSRLHPFKRLGATLRQHFDGLVEHFRSGLSNGFVEAMNGLIQAAKARARGYRTDRNLITICYLLCAKLKHLPTNPWIPSRVQAPA
;
A
#
# COMPACT_ATOMS: atom_id res chain seq x y z
N MET A 1 -0.14 17.67 -14.93
CA MET A 1 -0.38 16.31 -15.46
C MET A 1 0.82 15.96 -16.35
N ARG A 2 1.78 15.12 -15.89
CA ARG A 2 2.91 14.74 -16.75
C ARG A 2 2.44 13.62 -17.69
N HIS A 3 2.57 13.82 -19.00
CA HIS A 3 2.20 12.79 -19.98
C HIS A 3 3.10 11.54 -19.82
N PRO A 4 2.53 10.32 -19.91
CA PRO A 4 3.25 9.06 -19.68
C PRO A 4 4.45 8.89 -20.62
N ASP A 5 4.36 9.42 -21.84
CA ASP A 5 5.42 9.33 -22.85
C ASP A 5 6.69 10.06 -22.43
N HIS A 6 6.55 11.18 -21.71
CA HIS A 6 7.70 11.93 -21.19
C HIS A 6 8.44 11.13 -20.12
N VAL A 7 7.69 10.53 -19.19
CA VAL A 7 8.22 9.73 -18.09
C VAL A 7 8.95 8.50 -18.62
N ALA A 8 8.34 7.79 -19.58
CA ALA A 8 8.98 6.62 -20.20
C ALA A 8 10.31 6.99 -20.85
N ARG A 9 10.38 8.13 -21.55
CA ARG A 9 11.59 8.61 -22.22
C ARG A 9 12.69 9.00 -21.21
N GLU A 10 12.36 9.76 -20.18
CA GLU A 10 13.31 10.17 -19.14
C GLU A 10 13.84 8.96 -18.36
N LEU A 11 12.95 8.05 -17.97
CA LEU A 11 13.32 6.84 -17.23
C LEU A 11 14.22 5.94 -18.09
N THR A 12 13.93 5.81 -19.38
CA THR A 12 14.78 5.05 -20.32
C THR A 12 16.18 5.67 -20.44
N ALA A 13 16.26 7.00 -20.58
CA ALA A 13 17.52 7.72 -20.64
C ALA A 13 18.34 7.54 -19.35
N TRP A 14 17.68 7.63 -18.19
CA TRP A 14 18.32 7.45 -16.89
C TRP A 14 18.82 6.02 -16.69
N ILE A 15 18.03 4.99 -17.02
CA ILE A 15 18.47 3.59 -16.90
C ILE A 15 19.67 3.33 -17.84
N SER A 16 19.68 3.93 -19.03
CA SER A 16 20.82 3.84 -19.96
C SER A 16 22.09 4.46 -19.38
N TRP A 17 21.97 5.59 -18.67
CA TRP A 17 23.09 6.19 -17.92
C TRP A 17 23.51 5.31 -16.75
N ALA A 18 22.57 4.85 -15.91
CA ALA A 18 22.84 4.05 -14.73
C ALA A 18 23.59 2.74 -15.05
N ARG A 19 23.25 2.10 -16.19
CA ARG A 19 23.94 0.90 -16.68
C ARG A 19 25.40 1.15 -17.07
N ARG A 20 25.72 2.35 -17.58
CA ARG A 20 27.07 2.78 -17.97
C ARG A 20 27.86 3.42 -16.83
N SER A 21 27.20 3.76 -15.72
CA SER A 21 27.89 4.26 -14.53
C SER A 21 28.92 3.25 -14.03
N ARG A 22 30.00 3.74 -13.42
CA ARG A 22 31.01 2.88 -12.77
C ARG A 22 30.57 2.42 -11.38
N LEU A 23 29.35 2.75 -10.96
CA LEU A 23 28.80 2.44 -9.65
C LEU A 23 27.92 1.19 -9.73
N HIS A 24 28.38 0.09 -9.14
CA HIS A 24 27.62 -1.16 -9.08
C HIS A 24 26.20 -0.99 -8.48
N PRO A 25 25.97 -0.16 -7.44
CA PRO A 25 24.62 0.09 -6.92
C PRO A 25 23.67 0.67 -7.98
N PHE A 26 24.14 1.58 -8.83
CA PHE A 26 23.33 2.21 -9.88
C PHE A 26 23.00 1.23 -11.00
N LYS A 27 23.93 0.33 -11.36
CA LYS A 27 23.64 -0.76 -12.31
C LYS A 27 22.53 -1.68 -11.80
N ARG A 28 22.59 -2.06 -10.53
CA ARG A 28 21.55 -2.87 -9.87
C ARG A 28 20.21 -2.16 -9.87
N LEU A 29 20.18 -0.89 -9.44
CA LEU A 29 18.96 -0.08 -9.43
C LEU A 29 18.37 0.05 -10.84
N GLY A 30 19.21 0.34 -11.85
CA GLY A 30 18.78 0.41 -13.24
C GLY A 30 18.19 -0.92 -13.76
N ALA A 31 18.73 -2.07 -13.33
CA ALA A 31 18.19 -3.38 -13.67
C ALA A 31 16.81 -3.60 -13.04
N THR A 32 16.63 -3.27 -11.75
CA THR A 32 15.35 -3.38 -11.05
C THR A 32 14.29 -2.46 -11.67
N LEU A 33 14.63 -1.20 -11.97
CA LEU A 33 13.70 -0.28 -12.61
C LEU A 33 13.29 -0.75 -14.02
N ARG A 34 14.21 -1.40 -14.75
CA ARG A 34 13.91 -1.99 -16.06
C ARG A 34 12.97 -3.19 -15.95
N GLN A 35 13.11 -4.03 -14.91
CA GLN A 35 12.21 -5.16 -14.66
C GLN A 35 10.77 -4.71 -14.35
N HIS A 36 10.61 -3.53 -13.72
CA HIS A 36 9.30 -2.99 -13.33
C HIS A 36 8.87 -1.76 -14.16
N PHE A 37 9.42 -1.61 -15.37
CA PHE A 37 9.28 -0.39 -16.16
C PHE A 37 7.82 0.01 -16.43
N ASP A 38 6.99 -0.93 -16.89
CA ASP A 38 5.60 -0.66 -17.24
C ASP A 38 4.78 -0.23 -16.02
N GLY A 39 5.00 -0.89 -14.87
CA GLY A 39 4.34 -0.54 -13.61
C GLY A 39 4.74 0.85 -13.11
N LEU A 40 5.98 1.27 -13.33
CA LEU A 40 6.45 2.62 -12.98
C LEU A 40 5.80 3.68 -13.87
N VAL A 41 5.77 3.49 -15.19
CA VAL A 41 5.12 4.43 -16.12
C VAL A 41 3.62 4.58 -15.78
N GLU A 42 2.95 3.47 -15.51
CA GLU A 42 1.55 3.46 -15.10
C GLU A 42 1.32 4.11 -13.73
N HIS A 43 2.24 3.93 -12.78
CA HIS A 43 2.20 4.62 -11.49
C HIS A 43 2.26 6.15 -11.66
N PHE A 44 3.13 6.66 -12.55
CA PHE A 44 3.19 8.10 -12.85
C PHE A 44 1.94 8.62 -13.58
N ARG A 45 1.27 7.78 -14.37
CA ARG A 45 -0.02 8.11 -15.00
C ARG A 45 -1.16 8.17 -13.99
N SER A 46 -1.25 7.15 -13.14
CA SER A 46 -2.33 6.98 -12.17
C SER A 46 -2.19 7.88 -10.95
N GLY A 47 -0.97 8.32 -10.62
CA GLY A 47 -0.69 9.14 -9.42
C GLY A 47 -0.98 8.42 -8.12
N LEU A 48 -1.18 7.09 -8.16
CA LEU A 48 -1.54 6.26 -7.02
C LEU A 48 -0.34 6.15 -6.09
N SER A 49 -0.34 6.92 -5.00
CA SER A 49 0.70 6.79 -3.99
C SER A 49 0.57 5.46 -3.23
N ASN A 50 1.70 4.87 -2.83
CA ASN A 50 1.69 3.73 -1.92
C ASN A 50 1.12 4.07 -0.55
N GLY A 51 0.84 5.34 -0.25
CA GLY A 51 0.37 5.79 1.06
C GLY A 51 -0.92 5.11 1.53
N PHE A 52 -1.85 4.79 0.63
CA PHE A 52 -3.06 4.03 1.00
C PHE A 52 -2.72 2.58 1.42
N VAL A 53 -1.86 1.91 0.66
CA VAL A 53 -1.41 0.54 0.95
C VAL A 53 -0.55 0.51 2.22
N GLU A 54 0.30 1.51 2.43
CA GLU A 54 1.11 1.66 3.64
C GLU A 54 0.26 1.92 4.88
N ALA A 55 -0.78 2.77 4.76
CA ALA A 55 -1.75 2.98 5.83
C ALA A 55 -2.49 1.68 6.20
N MET A 56 -2.92 0.90 5.19
CA MET A 56 -3.51 -0.41 5.42
C MET A 56 -2.51 -1.37 6.08
N ASN A 57 -1.27 -1.43 5.61
CA ASN A 57 -0.24 -2.27 6.21
C ASN A 57 0.01 -1.90 7.69
N GLY A 58 0.05 -0.61 8.02
CA GLY A 58 0.15 -0.13 9.39
C GLY A 58 -1.01 -0.62 10.28
N LEU A 59 -2.25 -0.53 9.78
CA LEU A 59 -3.44 -1.03 10.49
C LEU A 59 -3.36 -2.55 10.72
N ILE A 60 -2.94 -3.31 9.72
CA ILE A 60 -2.81 -4.78 9.80
C ILE A 60 -1.72 -5.18 10.81
N GLN A 61 -0.56 -4.53 10.78
CA GLN A 61 0.52 -4.80 11.74
C GLN A 61 0.09 -4.44 13.17
N ALA A 62 -0.62 -3.32 13.33
CA ALA A 62 -1.14 -2.92 14.62
C ALA A 62 -2.25 -3.87 15.13
N ALA A 63 -3.02 -4.49 14.24
CA ALA A 63 -3.98 -5.55 14.58
C ALA A 63 -3.27 -6.82 15.06
N LYS A 64 -2.22 -7.27 14.33
CA LYS A 64 -1.37 -8.40 14.73
C LYS A 64 -0.77 -8.19 16.12
N ALA A 65 -0.22 -7.01 16.39
CA ALA A 65 0.38 -6.66 17.67
C ALA A 65 -0.64 -6.67 18.83
N ARG A 66 -1.84 -6.12 18.62
CA ARG A 66 -2.91 -6.08 19.64
C ARG A 66 -3.42 -7.47 20.01
N ALA A 67 -3.48 -8.38 19.05
CA ALA A 67 -4.06 -9.69 19.26
C ALA A 67 -3.16 -10.68 20.00
N ARG A 68 -1.85 -10.39 20.15
CA ARG A 68 -0.84 -11.28 20.76
C ARG A 68 -0.97 -12.76 20.32
N GLY A 69 -1.42 -12.99 19.08
CA GLY A 69 -1.72 -14.31 18.51
C GLY A 69 -3.21 -14.53 18.24
N TYR A 70 -3.68 -14.13 17.05
CA TYR A 70 -4.94 -14.67 16.56
C TYR A 70 -4.80 -16.19 16.45
N ARG A 71 -5.64 -16.91 17.19
CA ARG A 71 -5.62 -18.39 17.24
C ARG A 71 -5.74 -19.03 15.85
N THR A 72 -6.30 -18.30 14.88
CA THR A 72 -6.43 -18.68 13.47
C THR A 72 -6.21 -17.46 12.54
N ASP A 73 -5.76 -17.72 11.32
CA ASP A 73 -5.68 -16.78 10.20
C ASP A 73 -7.04 -16.15 9.84
N ARG A 74 -8.12 -16.93 9.93
CA ARG A 74 -9.49 -16.46 9.67
C ARG A 74 -9.89 -15.28 10.56
N ASN A 75 -9.46 -15.31 11.84
CA ASN A 75 -9.75 -14.22 12.77
C ASN A 75 -8.93 -12.96 12.43
N LEU A 76 -7.66 -13.14 12.03
CA LEU A 76 -6.83 -12.03 11.56
C LEU A 76 -7.44 -11.37 10.31
N ILE A 77 -7.84 -12.18 9.32
CA ILE A 77 -8.45 -11.70 8.08
C ILE A 77 -9.73 -10.90 8.39
N THR A 78 -10.60 -11.44 9.25
CA THR A 78 -11.84 -10.75 9.68
C THR A 78 -11.53 -9.39 10.31
N ILE A 79 -10.56 -9.31 11.24
CA ILE A 79 -10.18 -8.03 11.84
C ILE A 79 -9.58 -7.07 10.81
N CYS A 80 -8.78 -7.56 9.86
CA CYS A 80 -8.23 -6.71 8.80
C CYS A 80 -9.36 -6.10 7.96
N TYR A 81 -10.40 -6.86 7.61
CA TYR A 81 -11.58 -6.34 6.94
C TYR A 81 -12.30 -5.28 7.78
N LEU A 82 -12.54 -5.56 9.06
CA LEU A 82 -13.22 -4.61 9.95
C LEU A 82 -12.46 -3.29 10.12
N LEU A 83 -11.12 -3.33 10.17
CA LEU A 83 -10.28 -2.14 10.34
C LEU A 83 -10.06 -1.37 9.03
N CYS A 84 -9.86 -2.06 7.90
CA CYS A 84 -9.43 -1.42 6.65
C CYS A 84 -10.59 -1.06 5.71
N ALA A 85 -11.72 -1.77 5.77
CA ALA A 85 -12.78 -1.65 4.75
C ALA A 85 -13.74 -0.46 4.96
N LYS A 86 -13.58 0.34 6.02
CA LYS A 86 -14.43 1.53 6.34
C LYS A 86 -15.94 1.24 6.22
N LEU A 87 -16.37 0.11 6.78
CA LEU A 87 -17.76 -0.36 6.70
C LEU A 87 -18.70 0.63 7.42
N LYS A 88 -19.75 1.08 6.73
CA LYS A 88 -20.70 2.10 7.24
C LYS A 88 -21.94 1.52 7.93
N HIS A 89 -22.22 0.24 7.76
CA HIS A 89 -23.46 -0.42 8.23
C HIS A 89 -23.15 -1.63 9.11
N LEU A 90 -22.26 -1.46 10.07
CA LEU A 90 -21.98 -2.50 11.05
C LEU A 90 -23.10 -2.54 12.10
N PRO A 91 -23.51 -3.73 12.56
CA PRO A 91 -24.43 -3.85 13.68
C PRO A 91 -23.81 -3.24 14.93
N THR A 92 -24.64 -2.67 15.81
CA THR A 92 -24.22 -2.12 17.09
C THR A 92 -23.45 -3.17 17.89
N ASN A 93 -22.33 -2.77 18.49
CA ASN A 93 -21.51 -3.68 19.29
C ASN A 93 -22.36 -4.27 20.43
N PRO A 94 -22.53 -5.61 20.49
CA PRO A 94 -23.41 -6.26 21.46
C PRO A 94 -22.94 -6.13 22.92
N TRP A 95 -21.69 -5.69 23.14
CA TRP A 95 -21.10 -5.49 24.47
C TRP A 95 -21.20 -4.05 24.98
N ILE A 96 -21.78 -3.13 24.20
CA ILE A 96 -22.03 -1.75 24.66
C ILE A 96 -23.36 -1.75 25.43
N PRO A 97 -23.39 -1.35 26.73
CA PRO A 97 -24.62 -1.26 27.49
C PRO A 97 -25.62 -0.32 26.81
N SER A 98 -26.89 -0.73 26.75
CA SER A 98 -27.98 0.01 26.11
C SER A 98 -28.15 1.45 26.62
N ARG A 99 -27.66 1.75 27.82
CA ARG A 99 -27.64 3.11 28.41
C ARG A 99 -26.76 4.12 27.66
N VAL A 100 -25.81 3.66 26.84
CA VAL A 100 -24.88 4.51 26.07
C VAL A 100 -25.34 4.67 24.60
N GLN A 101 -26.43 4.01 24.20
CA GLN A 101 -26.87 3.93 22.79
C GLN A 101 -27.94 4.97 22.39
N ALA A 102 -28.30 5.92 23.25
CA ALA A 102 -29.28 6.96 22.91
C ALA A 102 -28.65 8.05 22.02
N PRO A 103 -29.30 8.48 20.93
CA PRO A 103 -28.81 9.61 20.14
C PRO A 103 -28.99 10.92 20.91
N ALA A 104 -28.03 11.83 20.74
CA ALA A 104 -28.22 13.26 21.01
C ALA A 104 -29.11 13.89 19.94
#